data_AF-X1IZP0-F1
#
_entry.id   AF-X1IZP0-F1
#
_cell.length_a   1.000
_cell.length_b   1.000
_cell.length_c   1.000
_cell.angle_alpha   90.00
_cell.angle_beta   90.00
_cell.angle_gamma   90.00
#
_symmetry.space_group_name_H-M   'P 1'
#
loop_
_entity.id
_entity.type
_entity.pdbx_description
1 polymer ?
#
loop_
_entity_poly.entity_id
_entity_poly.type
_entity_poly.pdbx_seq_one_letter_code
_entity_poly.pdbx_strand_id
1 'polypeptide(L)' 'FGETFKSRISYWVKQLVEKVPPSRIEASGTEALKAQKVIEAAIKSFQTGEVVDVG' A
#
# COMPACT_ATOMS: atom_id res chain seq x y z
N PHE A 1 -7.97 -2.81 9.13
CA PHE A 1 -7.93 -1.66 8.21
C PHE A 1 -8.11 -0.31 8.90
N GLY A 2 -9.16 -0.11 9.71
CA GLY A 2 -9.42 1.21 10.35
C GLY A 2 -8.26 1.76 11.19
N GLU A 3 -7.72 0.98 12.13
CA GLU A 3 -6.56 1.43 12.93
C GLU A 3 -5.26 1.49 12.13
N THR A 4 -5.11 0.59 11.16
CA THR A 4 -3.89 0.46 10.34
C THR A 4 -3.67 1.67 9.44
N PHE A 5 -4.74 2.22 8.86
CA PHE A 5 -4.68 3.41 8.01
C PHE A 5 -4.27 4.64 8.82
N LYS A 6 -4.88 4.84 10.00
CA LYS A 6 -4.57 5.96 10.89
C LYS A 6 -3.11 5.93 11.34
N SER A 7 -2.64 4.78 11.81
CA SER A 7 -1.24 4.59 12.22
C SER A 7 -0.25 4.85 11.07
N ARG A 8 -0.59 4.45 9.84
CA ARG A 8 0.26 4.67 8.66
C ARG A 8 0.32 6.13 8.23
N ILE A 9 -0.80 6.85 8.21
CA ILE A 9 -0.81 8.30 7.91
C ILE A 9 -0.04 9.07 8.97
N SER A 10 -0.23 8.78 10.26
CA SER A 10 0.51 9.44 11.33
C SER A 10 2.02 9.23 11.21
N TYR A 11 2.45 8.02 10.83
CA TYR A 11 3.86 7.73 10.61
C TYR A 11 4.42 8.41 9.36
N TRP A 12 3.66 8.49 8.27
CA TRP A 12 4.07 9.27 7.08
C TRP A 12 4.27 10.76 7.41
N VAL A 13 3.34 11.37 8.16
CA VAL A 13 3.48 12.76 8.61
C VAL A 13 4.76 12.94 9.46
N LYS A 14 5.06 11.99 10.35
CA LYS A 14 6.31 12.01 11.13
C LYS A 14 7.55 12.00 10.21
N GLN A 15 7.58 11.14 9.20
CA GLN A 15 8.72 11.06 8.26
C GLN A 15 8.89 12.36 7.44
N LEU A 16 7.81 13.07 7.11
CA LEU A 16 7.88 14.38 6.48
C LEU A 16 8.48 15.45 7.41
N VAL A 17 8.06 15.49 8.68
CA VAL A 17 8.60 16.41 9.69
C VAL A 17 10.09 16.16 9.93
N GLU A 18 10.50 14.89 9.95
CA GLU A 18 11.90 14.45 10.10
C GLU A 18 12.74 14.65 8.83
N LYS A 19 12.15 15.17 7.73
CA LYS A 19 12.80 15.37 6.43
C LYS A 19 13.47 14.10 5.90
N VAL A 20 12.84 12.94 6.14
CA VAL A 20 13.31 11.66 5.62
C VAL A 20 13.40 11.77 4.09
N PRO A 21 14.54 11.43 3.47
CA PRO A 21 14.69 11.54 2.03
C PRO A 21 13.63 10.66 1.34
N PRO A 22 13.07 11.07 0.18
CA PRO A 22 12.00 10.34 -0.49
C PRO A 22 12.31 8.86 -0.76
N SER A 23 13.59 8.52 -0.99
CA SER A 23 14.05 7.15 -1.18
C SER A 23 13.98 6.25 0.07
N ARG A 24 13.77 6.85 1.25
CA ARG A 24 13.66 6.16 2.55
C ARG A 24 12.29 6.34 3.21
N ILE A 25 11.36 7.03 2.56
CA ILE A 25 9.98 7.09 3.02
C ILE A 25 9.37 5.71 2.87
N GLU A 26 8.88 5.17 3.97
CA GLU A 26 8.22 3.86 3.97
C GLU A 26 6.81 3.98 3.39
N ALA A 27 6.29 2.88 2.84
CA ALA A 27 5.00 2.87 2.16
C ALA A 27 4.89 4.00 1.12
N SER A 28 5.96 4.16 0.33
CA SER A 28 5.96 5.09 -0.79
C SER A 28 4.80 4.80 -1.76
N GLY A 29 4.47 5.76 -2.62
CA GLY A 29 3.41 5.57 -3.62
C GLY A 29 3.62 4.33 -4.50
N THR A 30 4.88 3.95 -4.77
CA THR A 30 5.22 2.72 -5.50
C THR A 30 4.85 1.45 -4.73
N GLU A 31 5.15 1.41 -3.43
CA GLU A 31 4.79 0.27 -2.58
C GLU A 31 3.27 0.18 -2.38
N ALA A 32 2.59 1.33 -2.24
CA ALA A 32 1.13 1.40 -2.19
C ALA A 32 0.49 0.89 -3.49
N LEU A 33 1.04 1.25 -4.65
CA LEU A 33 0.57 0.79 -5.95
C LEU A 33 0.71 -0.74 -6.10
N LYS A 34 1.82 -1.32 -5.64
CA LYS A 34 2.00 -2.79 -5.62
C LYS A 34 0.94 -3.47 -4.76
N ALA A 35 0.72 -2.97 -3.55
CA ALA A 35 -0.31 -3.51 -2.66
C ALA A 35 -1.71 -3.40 -3.28
N GLN A 36 -2.02 -2.27 -3.92
CA GLN A 36 -3.30 -2.07 -4.59
C GLN A 36 -3.52 -3.07 -5.74
N LYS A 37 -2.50 -3.33 -6.58
CA LYS A 37 -2.58 -4.34 -7.64
C LYS A 37 -2.91 -5.74 -7.11
N VAL A 38 -2.30 -6.13 -5.98
CA VAL A 38 -2.59 -7.41 -5.33
C VAL A 38 -4.04 -7.46 -4.83
N ILE A 39 -4.53 -6.37 -4.21
CA ILE A 39 -5.91 -6.28 -3.74
C ILE A 39 -6.90 -6.41 -4.90
N GLU A 40 -6.66 -5.68 -6.00
CA GLU A 40 -7.51 -5.74 -7.20
C GLU A 40 -7.52 -7.14 -7.83
N ALA A 41 -6.35 -7.80 -7.92
CA ALA A 41 -6.25 -9.17 -8.40
C ALA A 41 -6.97 -10.18 -7.50
N ALA A 42 -6.86 -10.03 -6.17
CA ALA A 42 -7.55 -10.87 -5.21
C ALA A 42 -9.09 -10.72 -5.30
N ILE A 43 -9.58 -9.50 -5.45
CA ILE A 43 -11.01 -9.22 -5.68
C ILE A 43 -11.48 -9.91 -6.97
N LYS A 44 -10.73 -9.74 -8.06
CA LYS A 44 -11.07 -10.36 -9.35
C LYS A 44 -11.06 -11.89 -9.28
N SER A 45 -10.05 -12.47 -8.64
CA SER A 45 -9.94 -13.91 -8.42
C SER A 45 -11.15 -14.44 -7.64
N PHE A 46 -11.53 -13.76 -6.56
CA PHE A 46 -12.70 -14.15 -5.77
C PHE A 46 -14.01 -14.08 -6.57
N GLN A 47 -14.18 -13.05 -7.40
CA GLN A 47 -15.39 -12.87 -8.21
C GLN A 47 -15.51 -13.86 -9.36
N THR A 48 -14.40 -14.32 -9.92
CA THR A 48 -14.36 -15.20 -11.10
C THR A 48 -14.12 -16.66 -10.76
N GLY A 49 -13.56 -16.95 -9.58
CA GLY A 49 -13.09 -18.29 -9.21
C GLY A 49 -11.79 -18.69 -9.92
N GLU A 50 -11.11 -17.76 -10.57
CA GLU A 50 -9.90 -18.02 -11.36
C GLU A 50 -8.64 -17.50 -10.66
N VAL A 51 -7.48 -18.08 -11.00
CA VAL A 51 -6.18 -17.55 -10.57
C VAL A 51 -5.85 -16.31 -11.40
N VAL A 52 -5.55 -15.19 -10.74
CA VAL A 52 -5.18 -13.92 -11.38
C VAL A 52 -3.72 -13.59 -11.08
N ASP A 53 -2.91 -13.43 -12.13
CA ASP A 53 -1.50 -13.06 -12.03
C ASP A 53 -1.33 -11.58 -11.61
N VAL A 54 -0.34 -11.32 -10.77
CA VAL A 54 0.03 -9.98 -10.31
C VAL A 54 1.50 -9.77 -10.68
N GLY A 55 1.71 -9.24 -11.90
CA GLY A 55 3.04 -9.07 -12.49
C GLY A 55 4.01 -8.16 -11.74
#